data_AF-A0A3A4K6W4-F1
#
_entry.id   AF-A0A3A4K6W4-F1
#
_cell.length_a   1.000
_cell.length_b   1.000
_cell.length_c   1.000
_cell.angle_alpha   90.00
_cell.angle_beta   90.00
_cell.angle_gamma   90.00
#
_symmetry.space_group_name_H-M   'P 1'
#
loop_
_entity.id
_entity.type
_entity.pdbx_description
1 polymer ?
#
loop_
_entity_poly.entity_id
_entity_poly.type
_entity_poly.pdbx_seq_one_letter_code
_entity_poly.pdbx_strand_id
1 'polypeptide(L)'
;MDMKLFALLIPLLLAALAVGGCDKPRDPQNAPEMKEKLAGKVNLALWKVDTTDEQKKKMDLLLDGLAVDLFAFQQEDKALKRSIIEALDADPVDRPALDALQKRGLDLFDRYTRRMIVAADDAAAILTLKQRRELLELWRDWEFGE
;
A
#
# COMPACT_ATOMS: atom_id res chain seq x y z
N MET A 1 13.20 7.55 4.29
CA MET A 1 12.78 6.21 4.72
C MET A 1 11.84 5.71 3.63
N ASP A 2 12.38 5.43 2.44
CA ASP A 2 11.58 5.53 1.22
C ASP A 2 12.07 4.56 0.15
N MET A 3 11.20 3.63 -0.17
CA MET A 3 11.03 2.93 -1.44
C MET A 3 9.97 1.85 -1.17
N LYS A 4 9.02 1.61 -2.08
CA LYS A 4 8.11 0.42 -2.15
C LYS A 4 6.63 0.56 -1.75
N LEU A 5 6.14 1.66 -1.19
CA LEU A 5 4.69 1.72 -0.89
C LEU A 5 3.79 1.97 -2.12
N PHE A 6 4.36 2.36 -3.28
CA PHE A 6 3.60 2.59 -4.52
C PHE A 6 4.04 1.74 -5.73
N ALA A 7 5.11 0.93 -5.60
CA ALA A 7 5.59 0.05 -6.68
C ALA A 7 4.86 -1.30 -6.70
N LEU A 8 3.56 -1.28 -6.45
CA LEU A 8 2.69 -2.44 -6.54
C LEU A 8 2.07 -2.42 -7.95
N LEU A 9 2.91 -2.69 -8.96
CA LEU A 9 2.60 -3.17 -10.31
C LEU A 9 3.92 -3.74 -10.90
N ILE A 10 4.24 -4.96 -10.45
CA ILE A 10 5.12 -6.02 -11.01
C ILE A 10 6.00 -5.63 -12.24
N PRO A 11 7.34 -5.76 -12.15
CA PRO A 11 7.91 -7.05 -12.52
C PRO A 11 8.75 -7.72 -11.42
N LEU A 12 8.23 -8.88 -11.09
CA LEU A 12 8.85 -10.01 -10.43
C LEU A 12 9.98 -10.53 -11.34
N LEU A 13 11.22 -10.00 -11.22
CA LEU A 13 12.45 -10.72 -11.62
C LEU A 13 13.83 -10.10 -11.30
N LEU A 14 13.99 -9.04 -10.49
CA LEU A 14 15.34 -8.57 -10.09
C LEU A 14 15.38 -8.05 -8.64
N ALA A 15 15.22 -8.95 -7.67
CA ALA A 15 15.51 -8.64 -6.26
C ALA A 15 16.23 -9.78 -5.52
N ALA A 16 16.88 -10.68 -6.25
CA ALA A 16 17.70 -11.75 -5.68
C ALA A 16 19.16 -11.33 -5.36
N LEU A 17 19.54 -10.04 -5.48
CA LEU A 17 20.94 -9.61 -5.23
C LEU A 17 21.10 -8.31 -4.41
N ALA A 18 20.12 -7.89 -3.61
CA ALA A 18 20.32 -6.77 -2.68
C ALA A 18 20.44 -7.28 -1.22
N VAL A 19 21.55 -7.97 -0.93
CA VAL A 19 22.08 -8.09 0.44
C VAL A 19 22.84 -6.79 0.73
N GLY A 20 22.38 -6.00 1.71
CA GLY A 20 23.08 -4.80 2.16
C GLY A 20 22.16 -3.90 3.00
N GLY A 21 22.57 -3.62 4.24
CA GLY A 21 21.74 -3.02 5.28
C GLY A 21 21.19 -1.64 4.96
N CYS A 22 19.86 -1.56 4.97
CA CYS A 22 19.13 -0.40 5.43
C CYS A 22 18.09 -0.99 6.40
N ASP A 23 18.05 -0.53 7.64
CA ASP A 23 17.02 -0.92 8.60
C ASP A 23 15.67 -0.67 7.93
N LYS A 24 15.03 -1.75 7.47
CA LYS A 24 13.69 -1.63 6.92
C LYS A 24 12.80 -1.23 8.08
N PRO A 25 11.99 -0.18 7.93
CA PRO A 25 11.09 0.24 8.98
C PRO A 25 10.24 -0.95 9.41
N ARG A 26 10.09 -1.14 10.71
CA ARG A 26 9.28 -2.23 11.25
C ARG A 26 7.90 -2.21 10.59
N ASP A 27 7.49 -3.38 10.16
CA ASP A 27 6.14 -3.61 9.66
C ASP A 27 5.10 -3.38 10.78
N PRO A 28 3.97 -2.71 10.47
CA PRO A 28 2.86 -2.62 11.42
C PRO A 28 2.43 -4.02 11.88
N GLN A 29 2.10 -4.15 13.17
CA GLN A 29 1.73 -5.42 13.81
C GLN A 29 0.24 -5.52 14.09
N ASN A 30 -0.48 -4.42 13.92
CA ASN A 30 -1.92 -4.34 14.07
C ASN A 30 -2.48 -3.17 13.25
N ALA A 31 -3.80 -3.10 13.13
CA ALA A 31 -4.48 -2.03 12.41
C ALA A 31 -4.20 -0.63 13.00
N PRO A 32 -4.16 -0.41 14.34
CA PRO A 32 -3.78 0.89 14.89
C PRO A 32 -2.39 1.40 14.44
N GLU A 33 -1.35 0.55 14.46
CA GLU A 33 -0.03 0.91 13.95
C GLU A 33 -0.04 1.18 12.44
N MET A 34 -0.89 0.45 11.70
CA MET A 34 -1.10 0.72 10.28
C MET A 34 -1.74 2.10 10.08
N LYS A 35 -2.76 2.45 10.87
CA LYS A 35 -3.41 3.76 10.84
C LYS A 35 -2.40 4.86 11.13
N GLU A 36 -1.60 4.74 12.18
CA GLU A 36 -0.58 5.72 12.54
C GLU A 36 0.38 5.98 11.37
N LYS A 37 0.86 4.91 10.74
CA LYS A 37 1.76 5.00 9.57
C LYS A 37 1.08 5.67 8.37
N LEU A 38 -0.19 5.38 8.10
CA LEU A 38 -0.95 6.03 7.04
C LEU A 38 -1.21 7.51 7.36
N ALA A 39 -1.62 7.80 8.58
CA ALA A 39 -1.92 9.14 9.07
C ALA A 39 -0.70 10.05 8.97
N GLY A 40 0.51 9.58 9.29
CA GLY A 40 1.74 10.37 9.12
C GLY A 40 1.93 10.87 7.68
N LYS A 41 1.65 10.01 6.68
CA LYS A 41 1.75 10.38 5.26
C LYS A 41 0.60 11.27 4.80
N VAL A 42 -0.62 10.92 5.19
CA VAL A 42 -1.82 11.66 4.81
C VAL A 42 -1.82 13.06 5.42
N ASN A 43 -1.45 13.20 6.68
CA ASN A 43 -1.36 14.51 7.34
C ASN A 43 -0.34 15.43 6.66
N LEU A 44 0.79 14.90 6.18
CA LEU A 44 1.74 15.68 5.40
C LEU A 44 1.12 16.19 4.09
N ALA A 45 0.35 15.36 3.39
CA ALA A 45 -0.35 15.77 2.17
C ALA A 45 -1.46 16.78 2.47
N LEU A 46 -2.30 16.52 3.47
CA LEU A 46 -3.41 17.38 3.87
C LEU A 46 -2.97 18.75 4.39
N TRP A 47 -1.79 18.83 5.01
CA TRP A 47 -1.19 20.08 5.46
C TRP A 47 -0.80 20.98 4.29
N LYS A 48 -0.44 20.42 3.12
CA LYS A 48 -0.06 21.20 1.93
C LYS A 48 -1.24 21.86 1.20
N VAL A 49 -2.48 21.49 1.52
CA VAL A 49 -3.69 21.96 0.81
C VAL A 49 -4.75 22.53 1.77
N ASP A 50 -4.30 23.05 2.91
CA ASP A 50 -5.13 23.83 3.85
C ASP A 50 -6.49 23.16 4.18
N THR A 51 -6.47 21.88 4.53
CA THR A 51 -7.69 21.16 4.91
C THR A 51 -8.29 21.68 6.23
N THR A 52 -9.62 21.79 6.25
CA THR A 52 -10.38 22.16 7.44
C THR A 52 -10.37 21.05 8.48
N ASP A 53 -10.69 21.40 9.73
CA ASP A 53 -10.75 20.41 10.81
C ASP A 53 -11.84 19.35 10.59
N GLU A 54 -12.94 19.72 9.94
CA GLU A 54 -13.99 18.75 9.56
C GLU A 54 -13.47 17.76 8.51
N GLN A 55 -12.74 18.23 7.51
CA GLN A 55 -12.12 17.35 6.50
C GLN A 55 -11.09 16.41 7.12
N LYS A 56 -10.26 16.91 8.03
CA LYS A 56 -9.28 16.08 8.78
C LYS A 56 -9.98 14.99 9.58
N LYS A 57 -11.08 15.30 10.28
CA LYS A 57 -11.88 14.30 11.00
C LYS A 57 -12.48 13.24 10.08
N LYS A 58 -13.03 13.64 8.93
CA LYS A 58 -13.56 12.68 7.94
C LYS A 58 -12.45 11.81 7.35
N MET A 59 -11.27 12.38 7.10
CA MET A 59 -10.13 11.61 6.63
C MET A 59 -9.64 10.61 7.69
N ASP A 60 -9.60 11.00 8.97
CA ASP A 60 -9.19 10.10 10.05
C ASP A 60 -10.11 8.87 10.16
N LEU A 61 -11.43 9.06 10.01
CA LEU A 61 -12.41 7.96 9.95
C LEU A 61 -12.20 7.05 8.74
N LEU A 62 -11.85 7.62 7.58
CA LEU A 62 -11.49 6.83 6.40
C LEU A 62 -10.24 5.99 6.65
N LEU A 63 -9.25 6.54 7.37
CA LEU A 63 -8.03 5.83 7.74
C LEU A 63 -8.28 4.70 8.74
N ASP A 64 -9.27 4.81 9.63
CA ASP A 64 -9.65 3.69 10.52
C ASP A 64 -10.02 2.45 9.71
N GLY A 65 -10.94 2.60 8.76
CA GLY A 65 -11.38 1.49 7.91
C GLY A 65 -10.24 0.98 7.02
N LEU A 66 -9.53 1.90 6.35
CA LEU A 66 -8.44 1.54 5.45
C LEU A 66 -7.30 0.81 6.17
N ALA A 67 -7.00 1.17 7.42
CA ALA A 67 -5.94 0.53 8.19
C ALA A 67 -6.25 -0.94 8.51
N VAL A 68 -7.52 -1.28 8.77
CA VAL A 68 -7.96 -2.66 8.97
C VAL A 68 -7.75 -3.47 7.69
N ASP A 69 -8.22 -2.93 6.56
CA ASP A 69 -8.13 -3.60 5.26
C ASP A 69 -6.66 -3.81 4.84
N LEU A 70 -5.82 -2.78 5.00
CA LEU A 70 -4.41 -2.84 4.62
C LEU A 70 -3.60 -3.74 5.55
N PHE A 71 -3.96 -3.81 6.83
CA PHE A 71 -3.33 -4.76 7.73
C PHE A 71 -3.70 -6.20 7.37
N ALA A 72 -4.97 -6.48 7.03
CA ALA A 72 -5.38 -7.80 6.54
C ALA A 72 -4.63 -8.19 5.25
N PHE A 73 -4.54 -7.26 4.29
CA PHE A 73 -3.75 -7.45 3.07
C PHE A 73 -2.28 -7.78 3.38
N GLN A 74 -1.65 -7.05 4.30
CA GLN A 74 -0.26 -7.30 4.71
C GLN A 74 -0.07 -8.72 5.28
N GLN A 75 -1.03 -9.21 6.05
CA GLN A 75 -0.97 -10.55 6.63
C GLN A 75 -1.14 -11.63 5.55
N GLU A 76 -2.07 -11.44 4.62
CA GLU A 76 -2.26 -12.35 3.47
C GLU A 76 -1.03 -12.37 2.54
N ASP A 77 -0.42 -11.20 2.26
CA ASP A 77 0.79 -11.08 1.46
C ASP A 77 1.99 -11.80 2.11
N LYS A 78 2.16 -11.65 3.44
CA LYS A 78 3.19 -12.39 4.20
C LYS A 78 2.96 -13.90 4.13
N ALA A 79 1.72 -14.35 4.27
CA ALA A 79 1.37 -15.76 4.18
C ALA A 79 1.64 -16.31 2.77
N LEU A 80 1.24 -15.57 1.73
CA LEU A 80 1.48 -15.93 0.33
C LEU A 80 2.98 -16.05 0.03
N LYS A 81 3.78 -15.08 0.46
CA LYS A 81 5.25 -15.11 0.29
C LYS A 81 5.87 -16.31 0.98
N ARG A 82 5.40 -16.67 2.18
CA ARG A 82 5.86 -17.88 2.88
C ARG A 82 5.53 -19.14 2.07
N SER A 83 4.29 -19.28 1.58
CA SER A 83 3.91 -20.42 0.76
C SER A 83 4.68 -20.51 -0.56
N ILE A 84 5.06 -19.38 -1.16
CA ILE A 84 5.94 -19.36 -2.35
C ILE A 84 7.34 -19.87 -2.00
N ILE A 85 7.91 -19.42 -0.87
CA ILE A 85 9.22 -19.91 -0.41
C ILE A 85 9.17 -21.41 -0.16
N GLU A 86 8.15 -21.89 0.56
CA GLU A 86 7.94 -23.32 0.85
C GLU A 86 7.80 -24.15 -0.44
N ALA A 87 7.02 -23.67 -1.42
CA ALA A 87 6.83 -24.36 -2.69
C ALA A 87 8.11 -24.42 -3.56
N LEU A 88 8.98 -23.41 -3.45
CA LEU A 88 10.27 -23.38 -4.15
C LEU A 88 11.35 -24.21 -3.45
N ASP A 89 11.21 -24.45 -2.14
CA ASP A 89 12.13 -25.28 -1.33
C ASP A 89 11.81 -26.78 -1.41
N ALA A 90 10.66 -27.14 -2.00
CA ALA A 90 10.25 -28.54 -2.18
C ALA A 90 11.08 -29.27 -3.25
N ASP A 91 11.35 -30.56 -3.03
CA ASP A 91 11.98 -31.46 -4.01
C ASP A 91 11.07 -32.67 -4.32
N PRO A 92 10.56 -32.82 -5.56
CA PRO A 92 10.69 -31.87 -6.67
C PRO A 92 9.78 -30.64 -6.48
N VAL A 93 10.13 -29.54 -7.12
CA VAL A 93 9.27 -28.34 -7.17
C VAL A 93 7.93 -28.68 -7.84
N ASP A 94 6.83 -28.44 -7.12
CA ASP A 94 5.48 -28.62 -7.64
C ASP A 94 5.06 -27.40 -8.48
N ARG A 95 5.19 -27.52 -9.80
CA ARG A 95 4.81 -26.46 -10.74
C ARG A 95 3.31 -26.10 -10.67
N PRO A 96 2.37 -27.05 -10.67
CA PRO A 96 0.95 -26.77 -10.42
C PRO A 96 0.68 -25.96 -9.14
N ALA A 97 1.39 -26.25 -8.04
CA ALA A 97 1.25 -25.47 -6.80
C ALA A 97 1.71 -24.01 -6.97
N LEU A 98 2.82 -23.78 -7.68
CA LEU A 98 3.28 -22.42 -8.01
C LEU A 98 2.28 -21.64 -8.87
N ASP A 99 1.65 -22.29 -9.85
CA ASP A 99 0.63 -21.65 -10.68
C ASP A 99 -0.63 -21.28 -9.86
N ALA A 100 -0.99 -22.09 -8.86
CA ALA A 100 -2.07 -21.76 -7.93
C ALA A 100 -1.70 -20.55 -7.03
N LEU A 101 -0.45 -20.48 -6.55
CA LEU A 101 0.04 -19.34 -5.77
C LEU A 101 0.08 -18.05 -6.60
N GLN A 102 0.45 -18.13 -7.89
CA GLN A 102 0.38 -16.99 -8.80
C GLN A 102 -1.04 -16.43 -8.90
N LYS A 103 -2.04 -17.30 -9.10
CA LYS A 103 -3.46 -16.90 -9.18
C LYS A 103 -3.93 -16.23 -7.90
N ARG A 104 -3.55 -16.78 -6.73
CA ARG A 104 -3.84 -16.17 -5.42
C ARG A 104 -3.19 -14.79 -5.27
N GLY A 105 -1.96 -14.62 -5.75
CA GLY A 105 -1.28 -13.32 -5.75
C GLY A 105 -1.98 -12.28 -6.61
N LEU A 106 -2.44 -12.65 -7.80
CA LEU A 106 -3.21 -11.76 -8.68
C LEU A 106 -4.54 -11.34 -8.06
N ASP A 107 -5.27 -12.28 -7.47
CA ASP A 107 -6.54 -12.02 -6.77
C ASP A 107 -6.34 -11.11 -5.54
N LEU A 108 -5.31 -11.36 -4.73
CA LEU A 108 -4.95 -10.49 -3.60
C LEU A 108 -4.64 -9.06 -4.05
N PHE A 109 -3.88 -8.92 -5.13
CA PHE A 109 -3.53 -7.62 -5.71
C PHE A 109 -4.74 -6.86 -6.29
N ASP A 110 -5.64 -7.59 -6.95
CA ASP A 110 -6.88 -7.07 -7.52
C ASP A 110 -7.84 -6.55 -6.44
N ARG A 111 -7.96 -7.26 -5.30
CA ARG A 111 -8.68 -6.77 -4.12
C ARG A 111 -8.06 -5.50 -3.55
N TYR A 112 -6.73 -5.48 -3.39
CA TYR A 112 -6.01 -4.32 -2.86
C TYR A 112 -6.23 -3.08 -3.73
N THR A 113 -6.01 -3.20 -5.03
CA THR A 113 -6.15 -2.07 -5.96
C THR A 113 -7.58 -1.53 -6.01
N ARG A 114 -8.60 -2.40 -6.04
CA ARG A 114 -10.00 -1.99 -5.91
C ARG A 114 -10.27 -1.21 -4.62
N ARG A 115 -9.75 -1.70 -3.49
CA ARG A 115 -9.93 -1.02 -2.20
C ARG A 115 -9.28 0.37 -2.18
N MET A 116 -8.09 0.49 -2.78
CA MET A 116 -7.39 1.78 -2.90
C MET A 116 -8.14 2.76 -3.81
N ILE A 117 -8.76 2.28 -4.89
CA ILE A 117 -9.60 3.13 -5.77
C ILE A 117 -10.82 3.67 -4.99
N VAL A 118 -11.50 2.81 -4.22
CA VAL A 118 -12.62 3.25 -3.37
C VAL A 118 -12.15 4.27 -2.33
N ALA A 119 -11.01 4.02 -1.67
CA ALA A 119 -10.44 4.97 -0.72
C ALA A 119 -10.11 6.33 -1.36
N ALA A 120 -9.62 6.32 -2.60
CA ALA A 120 -9.31 7.54 -3.35
C ALA A 120 -10.58 8.32 -3.71
N ASP A 121 -11.66 7.63 -4.09
CA ASP A 121 -12.97 8.25 -4.37
C ASP A 121 -13.58 8.85 -3.10
N ASP A 122 -13.58 8.11 -1.99
CA ASP A 122 -14.06 8.59 -0.69
C ASP A 122 -13.25 9.82 -0.22
N ALA A 123 -11.92 9.78 -0.35
CA ALA A 123 -11.06 10.92 -0.05
C ALA A 123 -11.36 12.12 -0.95
N ALA A 124 -11.64 11.87 -2.23
CA ALA A 124 -11.99 12.90 -3.19
C ALA A 124 -13.34 13.56 -2.90
N ALA A 125 -14.27 12.85 -2.27
CA ALA A 125 -15.54 13.39 -1.80
C ALA A 125 -15.40 14.27 -0.54
N ILE A 126 -14.36 14.05 0.28
CA ILE A 126 -14.05 14.88 1.45
C ILE A 126 -13.39 16.20 1.04
N LEU A 127 -12.55 16.18 0.01
CA LEU A 127 -11.77 17.33 -0.43
C LEU A 127 -12.51 18.19 -1.46
N THR A 128 -12.22 19.49 -1.47
CA THR A 128 -12.71 20.38 -2.53
C THR A 128 -12.01 20.08 -3.86
N LEU A 129 -12.60 20.52 -4.97
CA LEU A 129 -11.94 20.41 -6.29
C LEU A 129 -10.57 21.10 -6.33
N LYS A 130 -10.44 22.27 -5.69
CA LYS A 130 -9.18 23.01 -5.61
C LYS A 130 -8.10 22.19 -4.91
N GLN A 131 -8.39 21.69 -3.72
CA GLN A 131 -7.45 20.88 -2.93
C GLN A 131 -7.02 19.60 -3.66
N ARG A 132 -7.94 18.94 -4.36
CA ARG A 132 -7.61 17.76 -5.19
C ARG A 132 -6.63 18.10 -6.30
N ARG A 133 -6.81 19.23 -6.98
CA ARG A 133 -5.91 19.67 -8.05
C ARG A 133 -4.51 19.98 -7.51
N GLU A 134 -4.43 20.70 -6.41
CA GLU A 134 -3.16 21.01 -5.75
C GLU A 134 -2.43 19.73 -5.31
N LEU A 135 -3.14 18.73 -4.76
CA LEU A 135 -2.53 17.43 -4.43
C LEU A 135 -2.03 16.68 -5.68
N LEU A 136 -2.75 16.75 -6.79
CA LEU A 136 -2.35 16.10 -8.04
C LEU A 136 -1.13 16.79 -8.69
N GLU A 137 -1.03 18.11 -8.57
CA GLU A 137 0.17 18.87 -8.99
C GLU A 137 1.38 18.46 -8.15
N LEU A 138 1.25 18.49 -6.81
CA LEU A 138 2.31 18.04 -5.90
C LEU A 138 2.76 16.59 -6.17
N TRP A 139 1.81 15.71 -6.56
CA TRP A 139 2.13 14.35 -6.93
C TRP A 139 2.86 14.29 -8.28
N ARG A 140 2.43 15.06 -9.29
CA ARG A 140 3.09 15.13 -10.59
C ARG A 140 4.52 15.62 -10.48
N ASP A 141 4.74 16.70 -9.74
CA ASP A 141 6.06 17.28 -9.50
C ASP A 141 6.97 16.26 -8.79
N TRP A 142 6.42 15.48 -7.85
CA TRP A 142 7.18 14.44 -7.14
C TRP A 142 7.51 13.23 -8.02
N GLU A 143 6.54 12.73 -8.79
CA GLU A 143 6.69 11.52 -9.61
C GLU A 143 7.53 11.78 -10.86
N PHE A 144 7.32 12.93 -11.51
CA PHE A 144 7.86 13.23 -12.83
C PHE A 144 8.88 14.39 -12.82
N GLY A 145 9.02 15.12 -11.72
CA GLY A 145 9.97 16.24 -11.62
C GLY A 145 9.60 17.44 -12.50
N GLU A 146 8.33 17.58 -12.86
CA GLU A 146 7.78 18.72 -13.63
C GLU A 146 7.66 20.00 -12.79
#